data_AF-A0A949XCV4-F1
#
_entry.id   AF-A0A949XCV4-F1
#
_cell.length_a   1.000
_cell.length_b   1.000
_cell.length_c   1.000
_cell.angle_alpha   90.00
_cell.angle_beta   90.00
_cell.angle_gamma   90.00
#
_symmetry.space_group_name_H-M   'P 1'
#
loop_
_entity.id
_entity.type
_entity.pdbx_description
1 polymer ?
#
loop_
_entity_poly.entity_id
_entity_poly.type
_entity_poly.pdbx_seq_one_letter_code
_entity_poly.pdbx_strand_id
1 'polypeptide(L)'
;MWFALVPAQIAHLQWTRPATAAAALLTLVSSLFLHAGVLHLAGNMLYLLVFGPAVEGRLGHARFLGFYLAAGIIACLTMVTMAPQSLIPVIGASGAIAGVLGGYFVLHP
;
A
#
# COMPACT_ATOMS: atom_id res chain seq x y z
N MET A 1 -17.05 -1.29 3.54
CA MET A 1 -15.60 -1.62 3.46
C MET A 1 -15.08 -1.68 2.02
N TRP A 2 -15.72 -0.99 1.07
CA TRP A 2 -15.52 -1.15 -0.37
C TRP A 2 -14.17 -0.65 -0.92
N PHE A 3 -13.34 -0.03 -0.08
CA PHE A 3 -12.06 0.56 -0.45
C PHE A 3 -10.86 -0.12 0.23
N ALA A 4 -11.12 -1.06 1.14
CA ALA A 4 -10.06 -1.83 1.82
C ALA A 4 -9.75 -3.08 1.01
N LEU A 5 -8.48 -3.48 1.01
CA LEU A 5 -8.06 -4.69 0.32
C LEU A 5 -8.38 -5.90 1.19
N VAL A 6 -9.22 -6.80 0.69
CA VAL A 6 -9.45 -8.10 1.32
C VAL A 6 -8.71 -9.15 0.50
N PRO A 7 -7.65 -9.79 1.02
CA PRO A 7 -6.84 -10.75 0.26
C PRO A 7 -7.66 -11.82 -0.47
N ALA A 8 -8.65 -12.40 0.21
CA ALA A 8 -9.55 -13.39 -0.38
C ALA A 8 -10.35 -12.88 -1.59
N GLN A 9 -10.70 -11.59 -1.63
CA GLN A 9 -11.43 -11.03 -2.77
C GLN A 9 -10.56 -10.96 -4.03
N ILE A 10 -9.25 -10.73 -3.89
CA ILE A 10 -8.32 -10.70 -5.01
C ILE A 10 -7.84 -12.11 -5.38
N ALA A 11 -7.54 -12.95 -4.38
CA ALA A 11 -7.06 -14.31 -4.61
C ALA A 11 -8.12 -15.20 -5.29
N HIS A 12 -9.40 -15.00 -4.95
CA HIS A 12 -10.52 -15.78 -5.49
C HIS A 12 -11.36 -14.98 -6.48
N LEU A 13 -10.77 -13.96 -7.12
CA LEU A 13 -11.46 -13.09 -8.05
C LEU A 13 -12.14 -13.92 -9.16
N GLN A 14 -13.47 -13.95 -9.14
CA GLN A 14 -14.25 -14.56 -10.21
C GLN A 14 -14.28 -13.59 -11.40
N TRP A 15 -13.38 -13.79 -12.34
CA TRP A 15 -13.22 -12.97 -13.56
C TRP A 15 -14.49 -12.83 -14.42
N THR A 16 -15.54 -13.61 -14.12
CA THR A 16 -16.84 -13.60 -14.79
C THR A 16 -17.67 -12.35 -14.50
N ARG A 17 -17.26 -11.50 -13.55
CA ARG A 17 -17.92 -10.23 -13.21
C ARG A 17 -16.95 -9.05 -13.29
N PRO A 18 -16.89 -8.33 -14.44
CA PRO A 18 -15.90 -7.28 -14.66
C PRO A 18 -16.01 -6.10 -13.69
N ALA A 19 -17.24 -5.74 -13.27
CA ALA A 19 -17.45 -4.68 -12.27
C ALA A 19 -16.83 -5.03 -10.90
N THR A 20 -16.88 -6.30 -10.48
CA THR A 20 -16.25 -6.73 -9.22
C THR A 20 -14.75 -6.88 -9.34
N ALA A 21 -14.24 -7.25 -10.52
CA ALA A 21 -12.80 -7.31 -10.79
C ALA A 21 -12.15 -5.93 -10.71
N ALA A 22 -12.73 -4.93 -11.39
CA ALA A 22 -12.24 -3.55 -11.35
C ALA A 22 -12.29 -2.97 -9.93
N ALA A 23 -13.38 -3.21 -9.20
CA ALA A 23 -13.52 -2.76 -7.81
C ALA A 23 -12.45 -3.38 -6.89
N ALA A 24 -12.17 -4.68 -7.03
CA ALA A 24 -11.14 -5.35 -6.24
C ALA A 24 -9.73 -4.81 -6.56
N LEU A 25 -9.42 -4.59 -7.84
CA LEU A 25 -8.12 -4.01 -8.25
C LEU A 25 -7.95 -2.59 -7.73
N LEU A 26 -9.03 -1.79 -7.67
CA LEU A 26 -9.00 -0.46 -7.07
C LEU A 26 -8.60 -0.49 -5.59
N THR A 27 -8.87 -1.57 -4.87
CA THR A 27 -8.47 -1.72 -3.46
C THR A 27 -6.95 -1.84 -3.27
N LEU A 28 -6.18 -2.24 -4.29
CA LEU A 28 -4.72 -2.25 -4.25
C LEU A 28 -4.15 -0.84 -4.05
N VAL A 29 -4.87 0.19 -4.49
CA VAL A 29 -4.47 1.60 -4.37
C VAL A 29 -5.24 2.30 -3.26
N SER A 30 -6.56 2.14 -3.21
CA SER A 30 -7.39 2.85 -2.23
C SER A 30 -7.12 2.42 -0.78
N SER A 31 -6.69 1.19 -0.53
CA SER A 31 -6.35 0.70 0.81
C SER A 31 -5.18 1.46 1.47
N LEU A 32 -4.26 2.02 0.66
CA LEU A 32 -3.12 2.83 1.14
C LEU A 32 -3.54 4.10 1.88
N PHE A 33 -4.75 4.59 1.60
CA PHE A 33 -5.27 5.83 2.17
C PHE A 33 -6.23 5.59 3.33
N LEU A 34 -6.64 4.34 3.56
CA LEU A 34 -7.49 3.96 4.69
C LEU A 34 -6.66 3.69 5.93
N HIS A 35 -7.12 4.14 7.09
CA HIS A 35 -6.43 3.92 8.35
C HIS A 35 -7.42 3.47 9.43
N ALA A 36 -6.97 2.57 10.31
CA ALA A 36 -7.79 1.99 11.37
C ALA A 36 -8.19 2.98 12.48
N GLY A 37 -7.58 4.16 12.49
CA GLY A 37 -7.83 5.21 13.48
C GLY A 37 -6.76 6.30 13.43
N VAL A 38 -6.92 7.31 14.29
CA VAL A 38 -6.05 8.50 14.33
C VAL A 38 -4.60 8.15 14.63
N LEU A 39 -4.35 7.29 15.62
CA LEU A 39 -2.97 6.87 15.97
C LEU A 39 -2.30 6.11 14.84
N HIS A 40 -3.04 5.26 14.12
CA HIS A 40 -2.50 4.53 12.97
C HIS A 40 -2.15 5.49 11.83
N LEU A 41 -2.99 6.48 11.54
CA LEU A 41 -2.67 7.54 10.57
C LEU A 41 -1.46 8.37 11.01
N ALA A 42 -1.47 8.86 12.25
CA ALA A 42 -0.39 9.70 12.79
C ALA A 42 0.97 8.97 12.75
N GLY A 43 1.00 7.69 13.09
CA GLY A 43 2.21 6.87 12.98
C GLY A 43 2.73 6.79 11.55
N ASN A 44 1.87 6.48 10.57
CA ASN A 44 2.28 6.43 9.17
C ASN A 44 2.79 7.80 8.67
N MET A 45 2.10 8.88 9.01
CA MET A 45 2.50 10.23 8.61
C MET A 45 3.81 10.65 9.27
N LEU A 46 4.07 10.22 10.52
CA LEU A 46 5.36 10.48 11.18
C LEU A 46 6.52 9.84 10.41
N TYR A 47 6.42 8.56 10.06
CA TYR A 47 7.47 7.90 9.26
C TYR A 47 7.62 8.54 7.88
N LEU A 48 6.50 8.84 7.21
CA LEU A 48 6.55 9.49 5.91
C LEU A 48 7.16 10.90 5.99
N LEU A 49 6.89 11.66 7.06
CA LEU A 49 7.45 12.99 7.30
C LEU A 49 8.96 12.94 7.56
N VAL A 50 9.44 11.92 8.29
CA VAL A 50 10.85 11.81 8.65
C VAL A 50 11.70 11.30 7.47
N PHE A 51 11.24 10.25 6.78
CA PHE A 51 12.05 9.55 5.78
C PHE A 51 11.68 9.91 4.32
N GLY A 52 10.43 10.31 4.09
CA GLY A 52 9.93 10.67 2.77
C GLY A 52 10.74 11.77 2.09
N PRO A 53 10.98 12.93 2.72
CA PRO A 53 11.70 14.04 2.08
C PRO A 53 13.11 13.69 1.62
N ALA A 54 13.82 12.82 2.34
CA ALA A 54 15.17 12.41 1.96
C ALA A 54 15.17 11.54 0.69
N VAL A 55 14.24 10.57 0.62
CA VAL A 55 14.07 9.71 -0.55
C VAL A 55 13.51 10.51 -1.73
N GLU A 56 12.53 11.38 -1.48
CA GLU A 56 11.96 12.27 -2.49
C GLU A 56 12.99 13.24 -3.04
N GLY A 57 13.86 13.81 -2.21
CA GLY A 57 14.94 14.69 -2.66
C GLY A 57 15.93 14.00 -3.61
N ARG A 58 16.12 12.69 -3.47
CA ARG A 58 16.98 11.88 -4.37
C ARG A 58 16.26 11.43 -5.65
N LEU A 59 14.96 11.14 -5.58
CA LEU A 59 14.19 10.63 -6.71
C LEU A 59 13.51 11.73 -7.54
N GLY A 60 13.17 12.86 -6.93
CA GLY A 60 12.24 13.86 -7.44
C GLY A 60 10.76 13.46 -7.22
N HIS A 61 9.88 14.47 -7.15
CA HIS A 61 8.47 14.33 -6.75
C HIS A 61 7.70 13.23 -7.49
N ALA A 62 7.72 13.22 -8.84
CA ALA A 62 6.96 12.26 -9.64
C ALA A 62 7.45 10.81 -9.46
N ARG A 63 8.77 10.62 -9.37
CA ARG A 63 9.37 9.29 -9.18
C ARG A 63 9.15 8.79 -7.77
N PHE A 64 9.17 9.69 -6.78
CA PHE A 64 8.81 9.35 -5.40
C PHE A 64 7.37 8.89 -5.29
N LEU A 65 6.42 9.62 -5.89
CA LEU A 65 5.01 9.20 -5.91
C LEU A 65 4.84 7.82 -6.56
N GLY A 66 5.45 7.61 -7.73
CA GLY A 66 5.43 6.32 -8.41
C GLY A 66 6.04 5.20 -7.57
N PHE A 67 7.17 5.47 -6.92
CA PHE A 67 7.85 4.53 -6.02
C PHE A 67 6.99 4.17 -4.80
N TYR A 68 6.40 5.16 -4.14
CA TYR A 68 5.49 4.97 -3.00
C TYR A 68 4.29 4.10 -3.37
N LEU A 69 3.62 4.41 -4.48
CA LEU A 69 2.47 3.63 -4.96
C LEU A 69 2.88 2.21 -5.36
N ALA A 70 4.00 2.05 -6.06
CA ALA A 70 4.51 0.73 -6.44
C ALA A 70 4.85 -0.13 -5.22
N ALA A 71 5.56 0.42 -4.23
CA ALA A 71 5.86 -0.27 -2.99
C ALA A 71 4.58 -0.70 -2.24
N GLY A 72 3.58 0.18 -2.19
CA GLY A 72 2.27 -0.10 -1.62
C GLY A 72 1.54 -1.25 -2.30
N ILE A 73 1.47 -1.22 -3.63
CA ILE A 73 0.84 -2.27 -4.43
C ILE A 73 1.58 -3.59 -4.24
N ILE A 74 2.92 -3.59 -4.28
CA ILE A 74 3.72 -4.80 -4.04
C ILE A 74 3.42 -5.38 -2.66
N ALA A 75 3.39 -4.55 -1.61
CA ALA A 75 3.04 -4.99 -0.26
C ALA A 75 1.63 -5.61 -0.19
N CYS A 76 0.66 -5.01 -0.88
CA CYS A 76 -0.69 -5.57 -0.97
C CYS A 76 -0.71 -6.92 -1.69
N LEU A 77 0.00 -7.04 -2.82
CA LEU A 77 0.11 -8.29 -3.56
C LEU A 77 0.82 -9.37 -2.74
N THR A 78 1.83 -9.02 -1.95
CA THR A 78 2.47 -9.93 -1.00
C THR A 78 1.47 -10.42 0.04
N MET A 79 0.57 -9.57 0.55
CA MET A 79 -0.49 -10.02 1.45
C MET A 79 -1.48 -10.96 0.77
N VAL A 80 -1.84 -10.71 -0.49
CA VAL A 80 -2.69 -11.60 -1.29
C VAL A 80 -2.06 -12.98 -1.45
N THR A 81 -0.75 -13.06 -1.70
CA THR A 81 -0.06 -14.35 -1.89
C THR A 81 0.26 -15.07 -0.58
N MET A 82 0.56 -14.34 0.50
CA MET A 82 0.88 -14.92 1.81
C MET A 82 -0.35 -15.35 2.61
N ALA A 83 -1.49 -14.66 2.45
CA ALA A 83 -2.72 -14.95 3.17
C ALA A 83 -3.95 -14.94 2.24
N PRO A 84 -3.98 -15.81 1.21
CA PRO A 84 -4.99 -15.76 0.15
C PRO A 84 -6.42 -16.02 0.65
N GLN A 85 -6.60 -16.69 1.78
CA GLN A 85 -7.92 -16.97 2.37
C GLN A 85 -8.34 -15.93 3.41
N SER A 86 -7.50 -14.92 3.69
CA SER A 86 -7.79 -13.93 4.72
C SER A 86 -8.98 -13.04 4.32
N LEU A 87 -9.96 -13.00 5.21
CA LEU A 87 -11.05 -12.03 5.19
C LEU A 87 -10.71 -10.76 5.99
N ILE A 88 -9.56 -10.73 6.65
CA ILE A 88 -9.09 -9.58 7.42
C ILE A 88 -8.61 -8.52 6.44
N PRO A 89 -9.22 -7.32 6.45
CA PRO A 89 -8.91 -6.28 5.49
C PRO A 89 -7.57 -5.61 5.78
N VAL A 90 -6.76 -5.47 4.75
CA VAL A 90 -5.51 -4.71 4.74
C VAL A 90 -5.84 -3.24 4.48
N ILE A 91 -5.41 -2.39 5.40
CA ILE A 91 -5.56 -0.93 5.33
C ILE A 91 -4.29 -0.27 5.85
N GLY A 92 -3.89 0.83 5.23
CA GLY A 92 -2.84 1.71 5.70
C GLY A 92 -1.70 1.90 4.72
N ALA A 93 -1.00 3.03 4.89
CA ALA A 93 0.18 3.41 4.12
C ALA A 93 1.44 2.59 4.47
N SER A 94 1.40 1.75 5.50
CA SER A 94 2.57 1.14 6.12
C SER A 94 3.40 0.28 5.16
N GLY A 95 2.78 -0.45 4.24
CA GLY A 95 3.48 -1.22 3.22
C GLY A 95 4.30 -0.34 2.26
N ALA A 96 3.72 0.77 1.82
CA ALA A 96 4.44 1.75 1.00
C ALA A 96 5.58 2.42 1.78
N ILE A 97 5.33 2.79 3.04
CA ILE A 97 6.33 3.39 3.92
C ILE A 97 7.49 2.43 4.20
N ALA A 98 7.24 1.13 4.36
CA ALA A 98 8.30 0.13 4.46
C ALA A 98 9.21 0.13 3.22
N GLY A 99 8.63 0.30 2.03
CA GLY A 99 9.39 0.53 0.81
C GLY A 99 10.20 1.84 0.83
N VAL A 100 9.62 2.94 1.32
CA VAL A 100 10.32 4.21 1.54
C VAL A 100 11.51 4.06 2.49
N LEU A 101 11.35 3.35 3.60
CA LEU A 101 12.44 3.06 4.54
C LEU A 101 13.54 2.22 3.89
N GLY A 102 13.18 1.20 3.11
CA GLY A 102 14.14 0.42 2.33
C GLY A 102 14.91 1.28 1.33
N GLY A 103 14.21 2.16 0.60
CA GLY A 103 14.82 3.13 -0.31
C GLY A 103 15.74 4.11 0.41
N TYR A 104 15.35 4.57 1.61
CA TYR A 104 16.17 5.43 2.45
C TYR A 104 17.49 4.76 2.81
N PHE A 105 17.47 3.51 3.30
CA PHE A 105 18.70 2.79 3.66
C PHE A 105 19.65 2.58 2.47
N VAL A 106 19.11 2.36 1.27
CA VAL A 106 19.94 2.19 0.07
C VAL A 106 20.57 3.52 -0.37
N LEU A 107 19.84 4.64 -0.24
CA LEU A 107 20.28 5.95 -0.71
C LEU A 107 21.13 6.71 0.33
N HIS A 108 21.05 6.31 1.59
CA HIS A 108 21.72 6.91 2.75
C HIS A 108 22.38 5.82 3.64
N PRO A 109 23.44 5.16 3.16
CA PRO A 109 24.15 4.12 3.89
C PRO A 109 25.00 4.64 5.06
#